data_AF-A0A1G8FSI7-F1
#
_entry.id   AF-A0A1G8FSI7-F1
#
_cell.length_a   1.000
_cell.length_b   1.000
_cell.length_c   1.000
_cell.angle_alpha   90.00
_cell.angle_beta   90.00
_cell.angle_gamma   90.00
#
_symmetry.space_group_name_H-M   'P 1'
#
loop_
_entity.id
_entity.type
_entity.pdbx_description
1 polymer ?
#
loop_
_entity_poly.entity_id
_entity_poly.type
_entity_poly.pdbx_seq_one_letter_code
_entity_poly.pdbx_strand_id
1 'polypeptide(L)'
;MKRFVEGLDRGQSTLFPSSLDDYVSGDNPVRAVDIFVDGLDLDKLGFVGVQPLDTGRPGYHPGMMLKIYIYGYLNRVPSSRRLERECQRNIEMIWLTGQL
;
A
#
# COMPACT_ATOMS: atom_id res chain seq x y z
N MET A 1 1.46 39.76 16.49
CA MET A 1 1.21 38.44 17.12
C MET A 1 0.58 37.53 16.08
N LYS A 2 1.14 36.34 15.83
CA LYS A 2 0.54 35.37 14.90
C LYS A 2 -0.74 34.81 15.54
N ARG A 3 -1.84 34.84 14.79
CA ARG A 3 -3.21 34.49 15.25
C ARG A 3 -3.64 33.07 14.85
N PHE A 4 -2.78 32.33 14.14
CA PHE A 4 -3.05 30.98 13.63
C PHE A 4 -1.85 30.07 13.84
N VAL A 5 -2.11 28.77 13.95
CA VAL A 5 -1.09 27.73 13.90
C VAL A 5 -0.58 27.66 12.46
N GLU A 6 0.73 27.75 12.29
CA GLU A 6 1.39 27.65 10.99
C GLU A 6 1.96 26.24 10.80
N GLY A 7 1.85 25.72 9.57
CA GLY A 7 2.47 24.44 9.21
C GLY A 7 3.98 24.56 9.01
N LEU A 8 4.63 23.41 8.80
CA LEU A 8 6.04 23.35 8.43
C LEU A 8 6.25 23.83 6.99
N ASP A 9 7.43 24.38 6.72
CA ASP A 9 7.84 24.73 5.36
C ASP A 9 8.06 23.47 4.53
N ARG A 10 7.56 23.46 3.28
CA ARG A 10 7.67 22.30 2.37
C ARG A 10 9.10 22.05 1.90
N GLY A 11 9.94 23.08 1.93
CA GLY A 11 11.37 22.99 1.60
C GLY A 11 12.25 22.54 2.77
N GLN A 12 11.69 22.42 3.98
CA GLN A 12 12.44 22.03 5.16
C GLN A 12 12.82 20.55 5.09
N SER A 13 14.11 20.26 5.07
CA SER A 13 14.65 18.90 5.18
C SER A 13 14.83 18.49 6.64
N THR A 14 14.74 17.19 6.91
CA THR A 14 15.09 16.59 8.20
C THR A 14 16.39 15.80 8.07
N LEU A 15 17.13 15.66 9.18
CA LEU A 15 18.36 14.83 9.20
C LEU A 15 18.02 13.34 8.97
N PHE A 16 16.89 12.89 9.51
CA PHE A 16 16.33 11.56 9.29
C PHE A 16 14.92 11.72 8.73
N PRO A 17 14.66 11.31 7.48
CA PRO A 17 13.32 11.28 6.91
C PRO A 17 12.42 10.32 7.69
N SER A 18 11.13 10.66 7.82
CA SER A 18 10.14 9.74 8.38
C SER A 18 10.03 8.50 7.49
N SER A 19 9.85 7.33 8.13
CA SER A 19 9.56 6.09 7.43
C SER A 19 8.13 6.08 6.89
N LEU A 20 7.82 5.19 5.94
CA LEU A 20 6.44 4.99 5.49
C LEU A 20 5.52 4.62 6.65
N ASP A 21 6.03 3.87 7.64
CA ASP A 21 5.28 3.40 8.79
C ASP A 21 4.83 4.55 9.71
N ASP A 22 5.62 5.63 9.76
CA ASP A 22 5.29 6.84 10.55
C ASP A 22 4.10 7.62 9.97
N TYR A 23 3.80 7.44 8.68
CA TYR A 23 2.71 8.15 8.00
C TYR A 23 1.38 7.40 8.07
N VAL A 24 1.38 6.11 8.42
CA VAL A 24 0.17 5.29 8.50
C VAL A 24 -0.04 4.91 9.95
N SER A 25 -1.12 5.39 10.57
CA SER A 25 -1.39 5.08 11.99
C SER A 25 -1.53 3.56 12.22
N GLY A 26 -1.22 3.10 13.44
CA GLY A 26 -1.38 1.69 13.82
C GLY A 26 -2.83 1.19 13.71
N ASP A 27 -3.79 2.08 13.90
CA ASP A 27 -5.23 1.78 13.80
C ASP A 27 -5.77 1.93 12.37
N ASN A 28 -4.92 2.23 11.38
CA ASN A 28 -5.37 2.37 10.00
C ASN A 28 -5.84 1.01 9.45
N PRO A 29 -7.05 0.92 8.88
CA PRO A 29 -7.60 -0.33 8.35
C PRO A 29 -6.74 -0.97 7.25
N VAL A 30 -5.88 -0.22 6.56
CA VAL A 30 -4.95 -0.75 5.56
C VAL A 30 -4.01 -1.83 6.16
N ARG A 31 -3.66 -1.70 7.44
CA ARG A 31 -2.84 -2.68 8.15
C ARG A 31 -3.58 -3.99 8.39
N ALA A 32 -4.90 -3.92 8.59
CA ALA A 32 -5.72 -5.12 8.70
C ALA A 32 -5.76 -5.88 7.37
N VAL A 33 -5.81 -5.17 6.23
CA VAL A 33 -5.71 -5.80 4.89
C VAL A 33 -4.36 -6.49 4.72
N ASP A 34 -3.28 -5.83 5.11
CA ASP A 34 -1.92 -6.34 5.01
C ASP A 34 -1.74 -7.65 5.80
N ILE A 35 -2.04 -7.61 7.10
CA ILE A 35 -1.95 -8.76 8.02
C ILE A 35 -2.90 -9.89 7.58
N PHE A 36 -4.12 -9.55 7.15
CA PHE A 36 -5.08 -10.54 6.70
C PHE A 36 -4.56 -11.33 5.50
N VAL A 37 -4.09 -10.64 4.46
CA VAL A 37 -3.60 -11.30 3.25
C VAL A 37 -2.31 -12.09 3.51
N ASP A 38 -1.42 -11.58 4.34
CA ASP A 38 -0.18 -12.27 4.69
C ASP A 38 -0.41 -13.54 5.54
N GLY A 39 -1.54 -13.61 6.25
CA GLY A 39 -1.98 -14.81 6.95
C GLY A 39 -2.58 -15.89 6.06
N LEU A 40 -2.81 -15.62 4.76
CA LEU A 40 -3.42 -16.59 3.84
C LEU A 40 -2.37 -17.47 3.16
N ASP A 41 -2.65 -18.78 3.12
CA ASP A 41 -1.92 -19.71 2.28
C ASP A 41 -2.51 -19.67 0.85
N LEU A 42 -2.01 -18.73 0.04
CA LEU A 42 -2.55 -18.46 -1.30
C LEU A 42 -2.39 -19.66 -2.24
N ASP A 43 -1.36 -20.48 -2.06
CA ASP A 43 -1.13 -21.68 -2.86
C ASP A 43 -2.23 -22.72 -2.59
N LYS A 44 -2.53 -22.99 -1.31
CA LYS A 44 -3.65 -23.87 -0.92
C LYS A 44 -5.01 -23.34 -1.31
N LEU A 45 -5.16 -22.01 -1.39
CA LEU A 45 -6.40 -21.35 -1.84
C LEU A 45 -6.55 -21.38 -3.37
N GLY A 46 -5.58 -21.91 -4.11
CA GLY A 46 -5.63 -22.08 -5.56
C GLY A 46 -5.29 -20.82 -6.36
N PHE A 47 -4.58 -19.86 -5.76
CA PHE A 47 -4.06 -18.72 -6.52
C PHE A 47 -2.95 -19.19 -7.48
N VAL A 48 -3.00 -18.71 -8.71
CA VAL A 48 -1.98 -18.98 -9.72
C VAL A 48 -0.85 -17.95 -9.61
N GLY A 49 0.40 -18.38 -9.81
CA GLY A 49 1.57 -17.49 -9.82
C GLY A 49 2.11 -17.14 -8.44
N VAL A 50 1.74 -17.91 -7.40
CA VAL A 50 2.34 -17.81 -6.07
C VAL A 50 3.81 -18.21 -6.13
N GLN A 51 4.11 -19.31 -6.83
CA GLN A 51 5.48 -19.69 -7.15
C GLN A 51 5.96 -18.90 -8.38
N PRO A 52 7.15 -18.29 -8.32
CA PRO A 52 7.72 -17.57 -9.46
C PRO A 52 8.05 -18.54 -10.59
N LEU A 53 7.97 -18.05 -11.83
CA LEU A 53 8.44 -18.79 -13.00
C LEU A 53 9.97 -18.81 -13.03
N ASP A 54 10.55 -19.93 -13.47
CA ASP A 54 12.01 -20.10 -13.58
C ASP A 54 12.67 -19.14 -14.59
N THR A 55 11.89 -18.61 -15.54
CA THR A 55 12.38 -17.76 -16.61
C THR A 55 11.43 -16.59 -16.90
N GLY A 56 11.98 -15.50 -17.44
CA GLY A 56 11.24 -14.30 -17.81
C GLY A 56 11.31 -13.20 -16.75
N ARG A 57 10.52 -12.14 -16.96
CA ARG A 57 10.41 -11.03 -15.99
C ARG A 57 9.58 -11.54 -14.79
N PRO A 58 10.04 -11.35 -13.54
CA PRO A 58 9.24 -11.66 -12.37
C PRO A 58 7.89 -10.95 -12.42
N GLY A 59 6.81 -11.71 -12.21
CA GLY A 59 5.47 -11.17 -12.05
C GLY A 59 5.28 -10.55 -10.66
N TYR A 60 4.22 -9.78 -10.51
CA TYR A 60 3.78 -9.35 -9.19
C TYR A 60 3.18 -10.53 -8.41
N HIS A 61 3.53 -10.65 -7.13
CA HIS A 61 3.00 -11.69 -6.27
C HIS A 61 1.46 -11.57 -6.14
N PRO A 62 0.68 -12.66 -6.24
CA PRO A 62 -0.79 -12.61 -6.18
C PRO A 62 -1.33 -11.97 -4.89
N GLY A 63 -0.62 -12.12 -3.77
CA GLY A 63 -0.97 -11.47 -2.51
C GLY A 63 -0.97 -9.94 -2.61
N MET A 64 -0.02 -9.35 -3.35
CA MET A 64 0.01 -7.91 -3.58
C MET A 64 -1.24 -7.46 -4.35
N MET A 65 -1.62 -8.19 -5.39
CA MET A 65 -2.81 -7.90 -6.18
C MET A 65 -4.10 -8.05 -5.34
N LEU A 66 -4.14 -9.04 -4.45
CA LEU A 66 -5.26 -9.24 -3.53
C LEU A 66 -5.38 -8.10 -2.51
N LYS A 67 -4.26 -7.62 -1.94
CA LYS A 67 -4.23 -6.44 -1.05
C LYS A 67 -4.84 -5.21 -1.74
N ILE A 68 -4.40 -4.91 -2.97
CA ILE A 68 -4.94 -3.80 -3.78
C ILE A 68 -6.44 -3.97 -4.05
N TYR A 69 -6.87 -5.18 -4.39
CA TYR A 69 -8.28 -5.48 -4.66
C TYR A 69 -9.17 -5.27 -3.43
N ILE A 70 -8.77 -5.79 -2.28
CA ILE A 70 -9.50 -5.62 -1.01
C ILE A 70 -9.54 -4.14 -0.62
N TYR A 71 -8.41 -3.43 -0.71
CA TYR A 71 -8.36 -1.99 -0.46
C TYR A 71 -9.35 -1.23 -1.33
N GLY A 72 -9.38 -1.52 -2.63
CA GLY A 72 -10.30 -0.90 -3.57
C GLY A 72 -11.77 -1.18 -3.24
N TYR A 73 -12.08 -2.39 -2.82
CA TYR A 73 -13.42 -2.75 -2.37
C TYR A 73 -13.84 -1.95 -1.13
N LEU A 74 -13.00 -1.92 -0.08
CA LEU A 74 -13.28 -1.19 1.17
C LEU A 74 -13.44 0.32 0.93
N ASN A 75 -12.63 0.88 0.03
CA ASN A 75 -12.64 2.31 -0.29
C ASN A 75 -13.59 2.69 -1.45
N ARG A 76 -14.40 1.74 -1.93
CA ARG A 76 -15.37 1.95 -3.03
C ARG A 76 -14.72 2.52 -4.30
N VAL A 77 -13.53 2.02 -4.65
CA VAL A 77 -12.79 2.36 -5.87
C VAL A 77 -12.83 1.16 -6.84
N PRO A 78 -13.87 1.04 -7.69
CA PRO A 78 -14.05 -0.13 -8.55
C PRO A 78 -13.18 -0.11 -9.82
N SER A 79 -12.58 1.03 -10.17
CA SER A 79 -11.80 1.19 -11.39
C SER A 79 -10.34 0.84 -11.14
N SER A 80 -9.83 -0.15 -11.87
CA SER A 80 -8.41 -0.52 -11.86
C SER A 80 -7.49 0.65 -12.22
N ARG A 81 -7.89 1.50 -13.17
CA ARG A 81 -7.14 2.72 -13.51
C ARG A 81 -7.12 3.75 -12.38
N ARG A 82 -8.19 3.81 -11.57
CA ARG A 82 -8.19 4.68 -10.38
C ARG A 82 -7.31 4.08 -9.30
N LEU A 83 -7.36 2.77 -9.09
CA LEU A 83 -6.49 2.09 -8.13
C LEU A 83 -5.01 2.26 -8.47
N GLU A 84 -4.62 2.12 -9.73
CA GLU A 84 -3.25 2.35 -10.17
C GLU A 84 -2.77 3.77 -9.83
N ARG A 85 -3.61 4.80 -10.02
CA ARG A 85 -3.30 6.16 -9.60
C ARG A 85 -3.21 6.31 -8.09
N GLU A 86 -4.05 5.60 -7.33
CA GLU A 86 -3.97 5.61 -5.87
C GLU A 86 -2.63 5.03 -5.38
N CYS A 87 -2.10 3.97 -6.02
CA CYS A 87 -0.78 3.41 -5.72
C CYS A 87 0.36 4.44 -5.79
N GLN A 88 0.21 5.50 -6.59
CA GLN A 88 1.25 6.51 -6.77
C GLN A 88 1.12 7.74 -5.86
N ARG A 89 -0.07 7.99 -5.29
CA ARG A 89 -0.37 9.26 -4.60
C ARG A 89 -0.93 9.12 -3.20
N ASN A 90 -1.53 7.97 -2.90
CA ASN A 90 -2.17 7.72 -1.63
C ASN A 90 -1.17 7.02 -0.70
N ILE A 91 -0.90 7.64 0.45
CA ILE A 91 0.10 7.14 1.39
C ILE A 91 -0.24 5.75 1.92
N GLU A 92 -1.53 5.41 2.08
CA GLU A 92 -1.96 4.08 2.50
C GLU A 92 -1.61 3.03 1.44
N MET A 93 -1.82 3.35 0.16
CA MET A 93 -1.49 2.46 -0.94
C MET A 93 0.02 2.35 -1.17
N ILE A 94 0.74 3.47 -1.06
CA ILE A 94 2.21 3.48 -1.14
C ILE A 94 2.81 2.62 -0.03
N TRP A 95 2.25 2.70 1.19
CA TRP A 95 2.63 1.85 2.32
C TRP A 95 2.29 0.38 2.05
N LEU A 96 1.06 0.09 1.60
CA LEU A 96 0.56 -1.27 1.35
C LEU A 96 1.33 -1.99 0.23
N THR A 97 1.75 -1.26 -0.81
CA THR A 97 2.51 -1.84 -1.93
C THR A 97 4.02 -1.79 -1.74
N GLY A 98 4.52 -1.07 -0.73
CA GLY A 98 5.95 -0.88 -0.53
C GLY A 98 6.65 -0.15 -1.69
N GLN A 99 5.95 0.76 -2.38
CA GLN A 99 6.44 1.50 -3.56
C GLN A 99 6.77 0.65 -4.81
N LEU A 100 6.12 -0.51 -4.96
CA LEU A 100 6.24 -1.40 -6.14
C LEU A 100 5.31 -1.05 -7.32
#